data_AF-A0A0P1AD21-F1
#
_entry.id   AF-A0A0P1AD21-F1
#
_cell.length_a   1.000
_cell.length_b   1.000
_cell.length_c   1.000
_cell.angle_alpha   90.00
_cell.angle_beta   90.00
_cell.angle_gamma   90.00
#
_symmetry.space_group_name_H-M   'P 1'
#
loop_
_entity.id
_entity.type
_entity.pdbx_description
1 polymer ?
#
loop_
_entity_poly.entity_id
_entity_poly.type
_entity_poly.pdbx_seq_one_letter_code
_entity_poly.pdbx_strand_id
1 'polypeptide(L)'
;MESPAQSTASAVASLSINHTKNAVSMQKRKRRASLKSEACREQCRTNQARYRQKQREYVSTLKAKVAQLRSEIPLLEVQRRRLRYDSQQRVWDVVVEYFQLFRYGIGDTYMQGSVDSNDVLRASESQHQVMFLRSTMAPDVEFGNLCGVEVLMEHWRRLSEYHEDLHLHLTGMDKVSESIVTASAILSVTISKTTLEYVFPRLMSSENVDDLSLAVKLLGHKLNYPCSAISQMYLVYWMVLSCL
;
A
#
# COMPACT_ATOMS: atom_id res chain seq x y z
N MET A 1 28.96 -115.65 -30.69
CA MET A 1 27.60 -115.24 -30.30
C MET A 1 27.66 -114.79 -28.84
N GLU A 2 28.06 -113.55 -28.59
CA GLU A 2 27.94 -112.91 -27.27
C GLU A 2 26.55 -112.28 -27.14
N SER A 3 26.03 -112.34 -25.91
CA SER A 3 24.61 -112.28 -25.58
C SER A 3 24.01 -110.85 -25.66
N PRO A 4 22.80 -110.67 -26.24
CA PRO A 4 22.10 -109.38 -26.32
C PRO A 4 21.65 -108.82 -24.95
N ALA A 5 21.84 -109.57 -23.87
CA ALA A 5 21.45 -109.20 -22.51
C ALA A 5 22.32 -108.07 -21.90
N GLN A 6 23.60 -107.93 -22.28
CA GLN A 6 24.46 -106.85 -21.74
C GLN A 6 24.21 -105.49 -22.41
N SER A 7 23.84 -105.48 -23.70
CA SER A 7 23.52 -104.27 -24.46
C SER A 7 22.17 -103.66 -24.03
N THR A 8 21.18 -104.51 -23.76
CA THR A 8 19.87 -104.10 -23.24
C THR A 8 19.95 -103.60 -21.80
N ALA A 9 20.73 -104.26 -20.93
CA ALA A 9 20.96 -103.77 -19.56
C ALA A 9 21.67 -102.41 -19.51
N SER A 10 22.66 -102.19 -20.39
CA SER A 10 23.37 -100.91 -20.52
C SER A 10 22.48 -99.79 -21.06
N ALA A 11 21.63 -100.08 -22.06
CA ALA A 11 20.66 -99.13 -22.59
C ALA A 11 19.59 -98.74 -21.55
N VAL A 12 19.10 -99.71 -20.76
CA VAL A 12 18.12 -99.48 -19.68
C VAL A 12 18.73 -98.69 -18.53
N ALA A 13 19.98 -98.97 -18.16
CA ALA A 13 20.73 -98.17 -17.18
C ALA A 13 20.93 -96.72 -17.67
N SER A 14 21.27 -96.53 -18.94
CA SER A 14 21.45 -95.22 -19.56
C SER A 14 20.15 -94.41 -19.61
N LEU A 15 19.02 -95.05 -19.95
CA LEU A 15 17.69 -94.46 -19.92
C LEU A 15 17.27 -94.05 -18.51
N SER A 16 17.52 -94.89 -17.50
CA SER A 16 17.22 -94.61 -16.09
C SER A 16 18.07 -93.44 -15.53
N ILE A 17 19.35 -93.38 -15.89
CA ILE A 17 20.27 -92.28 -15.55
C ILE A 17 19.84 -90.97 -16.23
N ASN A 18 19.37 -91.02 -17.48
CA ASN A 18 18.88 -89.84 -18.19
C ASN A 18 17.54 -89.34 -17.62
N HIS A 19 16.66 -90.25 -17.21
CA HIS A 19 15.38 -89.90 -16.59
C HIS A 19 15.58 -89.24 -15.21
N THR A 20 16.54 -89.74 -14.42
CA THR A 20 16.92 -89.14 -13.13
C THR A 20 17.64 -87.80 -13.32
N LYS A 21 18.55 -87.67 -14.29
CA LYS A 21 19.18 -86.38 -14.62
C LYS A 21 18.17 -85.32 -15.06
N ASN A 22 17.16 -85.71 -15.86
CA ASN A 22 16.08 -84.82 -16.28
C ASN A 22 15.16 -84.43 -15.11
N ALA A 23 14.84 -85.37 -14.20
CA ALA A 23 14.08 -85.05 -13.00
C ALA A 23 14.81 -84.05 -12.10
N VAL A 24 16.12 -84.26 -11.87
CA VAL A 24 16.96 -83.36 -11.06
C VAL A 24 17.10 -81.97 -11.72
N SER A 25 17.20 -81.90 -13.04
CA SER A 25 17.28 -80.61 -13.77
C SER A 25 15.96 -79.83 -13.71
N MET A 26 14.82 -80.52 -13.82
CA MET A 26 13.47 -79.95 -13.67
C MET A 26 13.23 -79.42 -12.25
N GLN A 27 13.70 -80.15 -11.23
CA GLN A 27 13.60 -79.76 -9.83
C GLN A 27 14.46 -78.52 -9.53
N LYS A 28 15.68 -78.44 -10.10
CA LYS A 28 16.52 -77.23 -10.06
C LYS A 28 15.86 -76.03 -10.74
N ARG A 29 15.21 -76.20 -11.91
CA ARG A 29 14.47 -75.12 -12.60
C ARG A 29 13.27 -74.64 -11.77
N LYS A 30 12.48 -75.55 -11.19
CA LYS A 30 11.37 -75.20 -10.27
C LYS A 30 11.86 -74.41 -9.05
N ARG A 31 12.95 -74.83 -8.41
CA ARG A 31 13.55 -74.11 -7.27
C ARG A 31 14.01 -72.70 -7.67
N ARG A 32 14.72 -72.55 -8.80
CA ARG A 32 15.13 -71.24 -9.32
C ARG A 32 13.93 -70.35 -9.67
N ALA A 33 12.88 -70.90 -10.27
CA ALA A 33 11.65 -70.16 -10.56
C ALA A 33 10.91 -69.72 -9.28
N SER A 34 10.86 -70.57 -8.26
CA SER A 34 10.30 -70.25 -6.93
C SER A 34 11.09 -69.14 -6.25
N LEU A 35 12.42 -69.26 -6.19
CA LEU A 35 13.30 -68.23 -5.62
C LEU A 35 13.20 -66.90 -6.38
N LYS A 36 13.08 -66.94 -7.71
CA LYS A 36 12.87 -65.74 -8.53
C LYS A 36 11.47 -65.13 -8.31
N SER A 37 10.45 -65.95 -8.05
CA SER A 37 9.11 -65.51 -7.67
C SER A 37 9.10 -64.88 -6.27
N GLU A 38 9.79 -65.45 -5.30
CA GLU A 38 9.97 -64.89 -3.96
C GLU A 38 10.74 -63.56 -3.99
N ALA A 39 11.83 -63.49 -4.74
CA ALA A 39 12.58 -62.25 -4.93
C ALA A 39 11.72 -61.14 -5.58
N CYS A 40 10.89 -61.49 -6.58
CA CYS A 40 9.95 -60.57 -7.20
C CYS A 40 8.88 -60.09 -6.20
N ARG A 41 8.33 -60.98 -5.36
CA ARG A 41 7.38 -60.63 -4.30
C ARG A 41 8.02 -59.70 -3.26
N GLU A 42 9.25 -59.96 -2.86
CA GLU A 42 9.99 -59.11 -1.92
C GLU A 42 10.26 -57.72 -2.50
N GLN A 43 10.59 -57.65 -3.79
CA GLN A 43 10.77 -56.38 -4.47
C GLN A 43 9.45 -55.60 -4.63
N CYS A 44 8.34 -56.28 -4.91
CA CYS A 44 7.01 -55.67 -4.89
C CYS A 44 6.65 -55.14 -3.50
N ARG A 45 6.93 -55.90 -2.43
CA ARG A 45 6.74 -55.44 -1.03
C ARG A 45 7.54 -54.18 -0.75
N THR A 46 8.81 -54.17 -1.12
CA THR A 46 9.73 -53.04 -0.92
C THR A 46 9.30 -51.81 -1.71
N ASN A 47 8.96 -51.96 -2.99
CA ASN A 47 8.47 -50.87 -3.83
C ASN A 47 7.14 -50.31 -3.30
N GLN A 48 6.22 -51.17 -2.86
CA GLN A 48 4.95 -50.74 -2.30
C GLN A 48 5.12 -50.02 -0.96
N ALA A 49 6.03 -50.49 -0.10
CA ALA A 49 6.40 -49.79 1.13
C ALA A 49 7.03 -48.42 0.85
N ARG A 50 7.94 -48.33 -0.12
CA ARG A 50 8.59 -47.09 -0.55
C ARG A 50 7.60 -46.10 -1.16
N TYR A 51 6.65 -46.57 -1.97
CA TYR A 51 5.56 -45.75 -2.52
C TYR A 51 4.69 -45.16 -1.41
N ARG A 52 4.24 -46.00 -0.45
CA ARG A 52 3.45 -45.54 0.70
C ARG A 52 4.23 -44.54 1.54
N GLN A 53 5.53 -44.77 1.75
CA GLN A 53 6.38 -43.84 2.49
C GLN A 53 6.48 -42.48 1.78
N LYS A 54 6.74 -42.46 0.47
CA LYS A 54 6.79 -41.23 -0.32
C LYS A 54 5.47 -40.46 -0.30
N GLN A 55 4.33 -41.16 -0.34
CA GLN A 55 3.02 -40.52 -0.16
C GLN A 55 2.85 -39.92 1.24
N ARG A 56 3.24 -40.63 2.29
CA ARG A 56 3.17 -40.11 3.67
C ARG A 56 4.04 -38.87 3.85
N GLU A 57 5.25 -38.88 3.33
CA GLU A 57 6.17 -37.73 3.38
C GLU A 57 5.61 -36.53 2.62
N TYR A 58 5.04 -36.74 1.44
CA TYR A 58 4.37 -35.68 0.67
C TYR A 58 3.21 -35.05 1.45
N VAL A 59 2.32 -35.88 2.00
CA VAL A 59 1.18 -35.41 2.80
C VAL A 59 1.65 -34.68 4.06
N SER A 60 2.67 -35.21 4.75
CA SER A 60 3.25 -34.57 5.94
C SER A 60 3.84 -33.20 5.62
N THR A 61 4.64 -33.13 4.56
CA THR A 61 5.25 -31.88 4.09
C THR A 61 4.19 -30.85 3.69
N LEU A 62 3.15 -31.27 2.99
CA LEU A 62 2.06 -30.39 2.60
C LEU A 62 1.28 -29.87 3.82
N LYS A 63 0.99 -30.73 4.80
CA LYS A 63 0.36 -30.32 6.06
C LYS A 63 1.20 -29.31 6.82
N ALA A 64 2.51 -29.52 6.90
CA ALA A 64 3.44 -28.58 7.53
C ALA A 64 3.43 -27.21 6.81
N LYS A 65 3.48 -27.20 5.47
CA LYS A 65 3.40 -25.96 4.68
C LYS A 65 2.07 -25.23 4.85
N VAL A 66 0.94 -25.95 4.84
CA VAL A 66 -0.38 -25.34 5.07
C VAL A 66 -0.48 -24.76 6.48
N ALA A 67 0.02 -25.47 7.49
CA ALA A 67 0.07 -24.97 8.86
C ALA A 67 0.94 -23.70 8.96
N GLN A 68 2.11 -23.70 8.33
CA GLN A 68 2.99 -22.54 8.27
C GLN A 68 2.31 -21.34 7.60
N LEU A 69 1.75 -21.51 6.40
CA LEU A 69 1.06 -20.42 5.68
C LEU A 69 -0.13 -19.88 6.51
N ARG A 70 -0.89 -20.77 7.17
CA ARG A 70 -1.97 -20.35 8.06
C ARG A 70 -1.48 -19.55 9.26
N SER A 71 -0.29 -19.84 9.77
CA SER A 71 0.33 -19.05 10.85
C SER A 71 0.91 -17.72 10.37
N GLU A 72 1.31 -17.61 9.09
CA GLU A 72 1.83 -16.38 8.50
C GLU A 72 0.72 -15.36 8.19
N ILE A 73 -0.48 -15.81 7.82
CA ILE A 73 -1.64 -14.93 7.55
C ILE A 73 -1.88 -13.91 8.67
N PRO A 74 -2.10 -14.29 9.95
CA PRO A 74 -2.37 -13.32 11.01
C PRO A 74 -1.18 -12.39 11.28
N LEU A 75 0.06 -12.86 11.12
CA LEU A 75 1.26 -12.03 11.26
C LEU A 75 1.29 -10.94 10.18
N LEU A 76 1.08 -11.32 8.93
CA LEU A 76 1.04 -10.40 7.80
C LEU A 76 -0.15 -9.43 7.90
N GLU A 77 -1.29 -9.87 8.43
CA GLU A 77 -2.43 -9.00 8.71
C GLU A 77 -2.12 -7.95 9.78
N VAL A 78 -1.43 -8.32 10.86
CA VAL A 78 -0.96 -7.37 11.88
C VAL A 78 0.03 -6.37 11.29
N GLN A 79 1.02 -6.84 10.53
CA GLN A 79 1.98 -5.96 9.86
C GLN A 79 1.28 -4.99 8.91
N ARG A 80 0.32 -5.48 8.12
CA ARG A 80 -0.48 -4.64 7.21
C ARG A 80 -1.28 -3.59 7.96
N ARG A 81 -1.94 -3.95 9.08
CA ARG A 81 -2.68 -3.00 9.92
C ARG A 81 -1.77 -1.92 10.49
N ARG A 82 -0.58 -2.28 10.97
CA ARG A 82 0.39 -1.32 11.51
C ARG A 82 0.86 -0.33 10.46
N LEU A 83 1.30 -0.82 9.30
CA LEU A 83 1.74 0.05 8.20
C LEU A 83 0.64 1.01 7.75
N ARG A 84 -0.61 0.53 7.70
CA ARG A 84 -1.79 1.36 7.39
C ARG A 84 -2.07 2.43 8.45
N TYR A 85 -1.90 2.10 9.72
CA TYR A 85 -2.10 3.07 10.80
C TYR A 85 -1.04 4.15 10.79
N ASP A 86 0.25 3.78 10.69
CA ASP A 86 1.36 4.73 10.62
C ASP A 86 1.21 5.67 9.42
N SER A 87 0.74 5.16 8.29
CA SER A 87 0.54 5.96 7.08
C SER A 87 -0.65 6.90 7.20
N GLN A 88 -1.74 6.48 7.84
CA GLN A 88 -2.90 7.33 8.15
C GLN A 88 -2.53 8.44 9.13
N GLN A 89 -1.84 8.10 10.21
CA GLN A 89 -1.40 9.09 11.20
C GLN A 89 -0.57 10.19 10.51
N ARG A 90 0.37 9.82 9.62
CA ARG A 90 1.14 10.79 8.85
C ARG A 90 0.28 11.69 7.97
N VAL A 91 -0.73 11.18 7.28
CA VAL A 91 -1.62 12.02 6.46
C VAL A 91 -2.38 13.01 7.32
N TRP A 92 -2.86 12.57 8.49
CA TRP A 92 -3.53 13.45 9.44
C TRP A 92 -2.60 14.54 9.96
N ASP A 93 -1.39 14.17 10.38
CA ASP A 93 -0.39 15.10 10.89
C ASP A 93 -0.02 16.16 9.84
N VAL A 94 0.16 15.75 8.57
CA VAL A 94 0.44 16.68 7.45
C VAL A 94 -0.70 17.69 7.26
N VAL A 95 -1.96 17.23 7.33
CA VAL A 95 -3.11 18.14 7.20
C VAL A 95 -3.14 19.13 8.37
N VAL A 96 -2.97 18.65 9.60
CA VAL A 96 -2.93 19.52 10.78
C VAL A 96 -1.81 20.54 10.69
N GLU A 97 -0.61 20.11 10.28
CA GLU A 97 0.55 20.98 10.10
C GLU A 97 0.32 22.02 9.01
N TYR A 98 -0.31 21.63 7.89
CA TYR A 98 -0.70 22.57 6.84
C TYR A 98 -1.59 23.70 7.40
N PHE A 99 -2.68 23.35 8.10
CA PHE A 99 -3.60 24.36 8.65
C PHE A 99 -2.95 25.23 9.74
N GLN A 100 -1.97 24.68 10.46
CA GLN A 100 -1.20 25.43 11.43
C GLN A 100 -0.22 26.40 10.77
N LEU A 101 0.48 25.97 9.72
CA LEU A 101 1.47 26.78 9.00
C LEU A 101 0.83 27.94 8.24
N PHE A 102 -0.36 27.74 7.68
CA PHE A 102 -1.08 28.77 6.91
C PHE A 102 -2.17 29.48 7.73
N ARG A 103 -2.19 29.28 9.05
CA ARG A 103 -3.20 29.85 9.97
C ARG A 103 -3.39 31.37 9.80
N TYR A 104 -2.32 32.09 9.50
CA TYR A 104 -2.33 33.55 9.33
C TYR A 104 -1.84 33.98 7.93
N GLY A 105 -1.82 33.06 6.97
CA GLY A 105 -1.31 33.33 5.62
C GLY A 105 0.22 33.32 5.55
N ILE A 106 0.78 34.08 4.62
CA ILE A 106 2.23 34.18 4.38
C ILE A 106 2.77 35.45 5.04
N GLY A 107 3.71 35.26 5.97
CA GLY A 107 4.52 36.34 6.55
C GLY A 107 3.86 37.12 7.69
N ASP A 108 2.63 36.83 8.11
CA ASP A 108 2.03 37.51 9.26
C ASP A 108 2.08 36.67 10.53
N THR A 109 3.22 36.71 11.19
CA THR A 109 3.29 36.50 12.63
C THR A 109 3.05 37.82 13.35
N TYR A 110 1.78 38.22 13.50
CA TYR A 110 1.36 39.33 14.39
C TYR A 110 1.59 39.07 15.89
N MET A 111 2.52 38.18 16.26
CA MET A 111 2.82 37.81 17.64
C MET A 111 4.32 37.90 17.95
N GLN A 112 4.98 39.01 17.60
CA GLN A 112 6.10 39.52 18.39
C GLN A 112 6.44 40.97 18.01
N GLY A 113 6.14 41.90 18.92
CA GLY A 113 6.53 43.29 18.80
C GLY A 113 8.06 43.44 18.88
N SER A 114 8.73 43.54 17.74
CA SER A 114 10.01 44.25 17.63
C SER A 114 10.23 44.66 16.17
N VAL A 115 10.52 45.93 15.95
CA VAL A 115 10.36 46.61 14.65
C VAL A 115 11.54 46.37 13.68
N ASP A 116 12.66 45.78 14.12
CA ASP A 116 13.88 45.71 13.31
C ASP A 116 14.35 44.29 12.91
N SER A 117 13.67 43.21 13.34
CA SER A 117 14.05 41.80 13.04
C SER A 117 13.05 41.04 12.16
N ASN A 118 11.98 41.69 11.70
CA ASN A 118 10.84 41.03 11.06
C ASN A 118 11.10 40.50 9.65
N ASP A 119 11.91 41.17 8.82
CA ASP A 119 12.09 40.73 7.42
C ASP A 119 12.81 39.39 7.29
N VAL A 120 13.82 39.13 8.14
CA VAL A 120 14.55 37.86 8.15
C VAL A 120 13.68 36.73 8.65
N LEU A 121 12.86 36.98 9.68
CA LEU A 121 11.91 36.00 10.22
C LEU A 121 10.79 35.70 9.22
N ARG A 122 10.20 36.73 8.58
CA ARG A 122 9.19 36.56 7.51
C ARG A 122 9.73 35.78 6.32
N ALA A 123 10.95 36.08 5.89
CA ALA A 123 11.61 35.32 4.82
C ALA A 123 11.83 33.85 5.23
N SER A 124 12.26 33.61 6.47
CA SER A 124 12.42 32.26 7.02
C SER A 124 11.09 31.49 7.12
N GLU A 125 10.00 32.14 7.53
CA GLU A 125 8.67 31.54 7.64
C GLU A 125 8.08 31.21 6.27
N SER A 126 8.17 32.14 5.31
CA SER A 126 7.74 31.89 3.92
C SER A 126 8.55 30.75 3.28
N GLN A 127 9.85 30.67 3.58
CA GLN A 127 10.72 29.59 3.13
C GLN A 127 10.32 28.25 3.78
N HIS A 128 9.94 28.25 5.06
CA HIS A 128 9.45 27.06 5.73
C HIS A 128 8.13 26.58 5.10
N GLN A 129 7.19 27.49 4.85
CA GLN A 129 5.90 27.18 4.21
C GLN A 129 6.09 26.54 2.82
N VAL A 130 6.93 27.12 1.95
CA VAL A 130 7.17 26.53 0.61
C VAL A 130 7.90 25.19 0.68
N MET A 131 8.87 25.03 1.59
CA MET A 131 9.59 23.77 1.78
C MET A 131 8.66 22.67 2.30
N PHE A 132 7.78 23.01 3.24
CA PHE A 132 6.75 22.11 3.71
C PHE A 132 5.88 21.62 2.55
N LEU A 133 5.32 22.53 1.74
CA LEU A 133 4.49 22.15 0.58
C LEU A 133 5.26 21.27 -0.42
N ARG A 134 6.51 21.61 -0.75
CA ARG A 134 7.34 20.79 -1.65
C ARG A 134 7.68 19.41 -1.10
N SER A 135 7.72 19.26 0.22
CA SER A 135 8.02 17.99 0.88
C SER A 135 6.80 17.09 1.07
N THR A 136 5.61 17.69 1.15
CA THR A 136 4.35 16.98 1.45
C THR A 136 3.40 16.86 0.27
N MET A 137 3.57 17.68 -0.77
CA MET A 137 2.72 17.71 -1.96
C MET A 137 3.45 17.24 -3.22
N ALA A 138 2.67 16.71 -4.15
CA ALA A 138 3.19 16.40 -5.48
C ALA A 138 3.53 17.70 -6.25
N PRO A 139 4.52 17.69 -7.15
CA PRO A 139 4.91 18.87 -7.92
C PRO A 139 3.77 19.45 -8.78
N ASP A 140 2.81 18.62 -9.17
CA ASP A 140 1.65 18.92 -9.99
C ASP A 140 0.34 19.01 -9.18
N VAL A 141 0.44 19.30 -7.87
CA VAL A 141 -0.74 19.46 -6.99
C VAL A 141 -1.78 20.40 -7.61
N GLU A 142 -3.03 19.94 -7.67
CA GLU A 142 -4.10 20.70 -8.29
C GLU A 142 -4.74 21.73 -7.33
N PHE A 143 -4.91 22.94 -7.85
CA PHE A 143 -5.61 24.05 -7.20
C PHE A 143 -6.59 24.70 -8.18
N GLY A 144 -7.87 24.33 -8.10
CA GLY A 144 -8.89 24.75 -9.07
C GLY A 144 -8.54 24.24 -10.48
N ASN A 145 -8.28 25.16 -11.41
CA ASN A 145 -7.88 24.86 -12.80
C ASN A 145 -6.36 24.98 -13.03
N LEU A 146 -5.59 25.21 -11.97
CA LEU A 146 -4.14 25.41 -12.00
C LEU A 146 -3.45 24.28 -11.25
N CYS A 147 -2.14 24.13 -11.46
CA CYS A 147 -1.34 23.13 -10.76
C CYS A 147 0.01 23.70 -10.29
N GLY A 148 0.53 23.11 -9.22
CA GLY A 148 1.86 23.39 -8.68
C GLY A 148 1.86 24.11 -7.33
N VAL A 149 2.90 23.85 -6.55
CA VAL A 149 3.12 24.45 -5.22
C VAL A 149 3.22 25.97 -5.32
N GLU A 150 3.79 26.48 -6.39
CA GLU A 150 4.02 27.89 -6.66
C GLU A 150 2.69 28.64 -6.85
N VAL A 151 1.68 27.99 -7.46
CA VAL A 151 0.33 28.54 -7.58
C VAL A 151 -0.33 28.67 -6.21
N LEU A 152 -0.16 27.66 -5.36
CA LEU A 152 -0.68 27.67 -3.99
C LEU A 152 -0.03 28.76 -3.14
N MET A 153 1.30 28.90 -3.23
CA MET A 153 2.03 29.97 -2.55
C MET A 153 1.59 31.35 -3.03
N GLU A 154 1.42 31.53 -4.34
CA GLU A 154 0.93 32.79 -4.91
C GLU A 154 -0.50 33.11 -4.45
N HIS A 155 -1.36 32.09 -4.34
CA HIS A 155 -2.71 32.26 -3.81
C HIS A 155 -2.69 32.75 -2.36
N TRP A 156 -1.89 32.11 -1.50
CA TRP A 156 -1.73 32.53 -0.11
C TRP A 156 -1.12 33.93 0.01
N ARG A 157 -0.18 34.29 -0.86
CA ARG A 157 0.43 35.63 -0.90
C ARG A 157 -0.65 36.68 -1.16
N ARG A 158 -1.46 36.47 -2.20
CA ARG A 158 -2.58 37.37 -2.53
C ARG A 158 -3.61 37.45 -1.42
N LEU A 159 -4.00 36.32 -0.82
CA LEU A 159 -4.95 36.33 0.29
C LEU A 159 -4.42 37.17 1.47
N SER A 160 -3.14 37.03 1.78
CA SER A 160 -2.48 37.77 2.87
C SER A 160 -2.31 39.26 2.55
N GLU A 161 -2.12 39.62 1.28
CA GLU A 161 -2.02 41.03 0.85
C GLU A 161 -3.38 41.72 0.75
N TYR A 162 -4.41 41.00 0.31
CA TYR A 162 -5.70 41.60 0.01
C TYR A 162 -6.60 41.71 1.24
N HIS A 163 -6.37 40.90 2.27
CA HIS A 163 -7.24 40.83 3.44
C HIS A 163 -6.49 41.17 4.73
N GLU A 164 -7.19 41.83 5.64
CA GLU A 164 -6.73 42.02 7.03
C GLU A 164 -7.24 40.88 7.92
N ASP A 165 -6.62 40.70 9.09
CA ASP A 165 -7.00 39.69 10.10
C ASP A 165 -7.22 38.28 9.53
N LEU A 166 -6.41 37.88 8.55
CA LEU A 166 -6.55 36.58 7.92
C LEU A 166 -6.35 35.47 8.96
N HIS A 167 -7.35 34.60 9.06
CA HIS A 167 -7.35 33.51 10.02
C HIS A 167 -7.96 32.24 9.43
N LEU A 168 -7.11 31.26 9.12
CA LEU A 168 -7.53 29.94 8.70
C LEU A 168 -7.68 29.02 9.92
N HIS A 169 -8.85 28.41 10.05
CA HIS A 169 -9.18 27.51 11.15
C HIS A 169 -9.70 26.16 10.65
N LEU A 170 -8.99 25.09 10.96
CA LEU A 170 -9.45 23.72 10.76
C LEU A 170 -10.63 23.41 11.71
N THR A 171 -11.79 23.08 11.15
CA THR A 171 -13.01 22.77 11.91
C THR A 171 -13.28 21.28 12.05
N GLY A 172 -12.81 20.47 11.09
CA GLY A 172 -13.04 19.03 11.12
C GLY A 172 -12.18 18.29 10.12
N MET A 173 -12.00 16.99 10.38
CA MET A 173 -11.32 16.07 9.48
C MET A 173 -12.09 14.76 9.45
N ASP A 174 -12.34 14.28 8.24
CA ASP A 174 -13.08 13.07 7.98
C ASP A 174 -12.24 12.10 7.16
N LYS A 175 -12.27 10.83 7.58
CA LYS A 175 -11.61 9.76 6.85
C LYS A 175 -12.55 9.20 5.79
N VAL A 176 -12.26 9.46 4.53
CA VAL A 176 -13.02 8.92 3.39
C VAL A 176 -12.56 7.49 3.06
N SER A 177 -11.24 7.26 3.09
CA SER A 177 -10.66 5.93 2.84
C SER A 177 -9.37 5.71 3.65
N GLU A 178 -8.69 4.58 3.45
CA GLU A 178 -7.43 4.32 4.14
C GLU A 178 -6.30 5.29 3.78
N SER A 179 -6.36 5.92 2.61
CA SER A 179 -5.34 6.84 2.11
C SER A 179 -5.88 8.24 1.83
N ILE A 180 -7.18 8.48 2.03
CA ILE A 180 -7.86 9.75 1.72
C ILE A 180 -8.47 10.34 2.98
N VAL A 181 -8.11 11.58 3.27
CA VAL A 181 -8.66 12.40 4.34
C VAL A 181 -9.23 13.68 3.73
N THR A 182 -10.43 14.05 4.17
CA THR A 182 -11.02 15.36 3.87
C THR A 182 -10.93 16.24 5.10
N ALA A 183 -10.58 17.50 4.92
CA ALA A 183 -10.53 18.50 5.96
C ALA A 183 -11.54 19.60 5.64
N SER A 184 -12.30 20.00 6.64
CA SER A 184 -13.18 21.15 6.62
C SER A 184 -12.55 22.27 7.44
N ALA A 185 -12.62 23.49 6.94
CA ALA A 185 -12.05 24.66 7.59
C ALA A 185 -12.90 25.91 7.35
N ILE A 186 -12.57 26.97 8.07
CA ILE A 186 -13.13 28.31 7.87
C ILE A 186 -11.95 29.27 7.72
N LEU A 187 -11.91 29.98 6.60
CA LEU A 187 -11.06 31.15 6.41
C LEU A 187 -11.84 32.39 6.83
N SER A 188 -11.40 33.03 7.90
CA SER A 188 -11.95 34.29 8.36
C SER A 188 -11.06 35.44 7.93
N VAL A 189 -11.66 36.52 7.43
CA VAL A 189 -10.93 37.73 6.99
C VAL A 189 -11.72 38.98 7.31
N THR A 190 -11.03 40.10 7.52
CA THR A 190 -11.64 41.44 7.59
C THR A 190 -11.52 42.11 6.23
N ILE A 191 -12.65 42.62 5.72
CA ILE A 191 -12.69 43.37 4.46
C ILE A 191 -12.03 44.73 4.69
N SER A 192 -10.88 44.95 4.08
CA SER A 192 -10.19 46.23 4.07
C SER A 192 -10.49 47.00 2.78
N LYS A 193 -9.99 48.23 2.69
CA LYS A 193 -10.04 49.01 1.44
C LYS A 193 -9.32 48.25 0.31
N THR A 194 -8.18 47.64 0.62
CA THR A 194 -7.41 46.79 -0.30
C THR A 194 -8.27 45.62 -0.79
N THR A 195 -9.03 44.97 0.10
CA THR A 195 -9.95 43.90 -0.31
C THR A 195 -10.97 44.39 -1.34
N LEU A 196 -11.59 45.55 -1.11
CA LEU A 196 -12.57 46.11 -2.04
C LEU A 196 -11.96 46.44 -3.41
N GLU A 197 -10.74 46.98 -3.44
CA GLU A 197 -10.04 47.33 -4.68
C GLU A 197 -9.64 46.10 -5.51
N TYR A 198 -9.11 45.06 -4.87
CA TYR A 198 -8.55 43.89 -5.57
C TYR A 198 -9.54 42.73 -5.74
N VAL A 199 -10.41 42.47 -4.76
CA VAL A 199 -11.36 41.34 -4.75
C VAL A 199 -12.73 41.73 -5.28
N PHE A 200 -13.18 42.97 -4.98
CA PHE A 200 -14.48 43.49 -5.42
C PHE A 200 -14.37 44.71 -6.35
N PRO A 201 -13.55 44.68 -7.43
CA PRO A 201 -13.24 45.86 -8.24
C PRO A 201 -14.48 46.47 -8.92
N ARG A 202 -15.52 45.66 -9.16
CA ARG A 202 -16.79 46.14 -9.73
C ARG A 202 -17.55 47.02 -8.75
N LEU A 203 -17.46 46.74 -7.46
CA LEU A 203 -18.12 47.51 -6.42
C LEU A 203 -17.48 48.90 -6.27
N MET A 204 -16.17 48.98 -6.50
CA MET A 204 -15.40 50.23 -6.48
C MET A 204 -15.52 51.04 -7.78
N SER A 205 -15.73 50.37 -8.92
CA SER A 205 -15.86 51.03 -10.24
C SER A 205 -17.31 51.41 -10.59
N SER A 206 -18.28 51.11 -9.73
CA SER A 206 -19.69 51.35 -10.01
C SER A 206 -20.08 52.80 -9.71
N GLU A 207 -20.84 53.41 -10.63
CA GLU A 207 -21.48 54.71 -10.41
C GLU A 207 -22.84 54.55 -9.68
N ASN A 208 -23.30 53.31 -9.46
CA ASN A 208 -24.53 53.05 -8.74
C ASN A 208 -24.35 53.33 -7.25
N VAL A 209 -25.24 54.18 -6.71
CA VAL A 209 -25.23 54.56 -5.29
C VAL A 209 -25.37 53.34 -4.36
N ASP A 210 -26.12 52.32 -4.78
CA ASP A 210 -26.34 51.10 -3.99
C ASP A 210 -25.07 50.26 -3.87
N ASP A 211 -24.28 50.14 -4.94
CA ASP A 211 -23.01 49.41 -4.96
C ASP A 211 -21.98 50.11 -4.07
N LEU A 212 -21.90 51.44 -4.15
CA LEU A 212 -21.00 52.24 -3.30
C LEU A 212 -21.44 52.19 -1.83
N SER A 213 -22.76 52.21 -1.56
CA SER A 213 -23.31 52.00 -0.21
C SER A 213 -22.95 50.62 0.34
N LEU A 214 -23.01 49.59 -0.50
CA LEU A 214 -22.62 48.23 -0.14
C LEU A 214 -21.11 48.16 0.16
N ALA A 215 -20.25 48.81 -0.63
CA ALA A 215 -18.80 48.87 -0.37
C ALA A 215 -18.50 49.47 1.02
N VAL A 216 -19.15 50.57 1.36
CA VAL A 216 -19.02 51.22 2.68
C VAL A 216 -19.53 50.31 3.80
N LYS A 217 -20.64 49.58 3.57
CA LYS A 217 -21.16 48.62 4.54
C LYS A 217 -20.25 47.41 4.73
N LEU A 218 -19.58 46.95 3.68
CA LEU A 218 -18.68 45.80 3.75
C LEU A 218 -17.35 46.15 4.43
N LEU A 219 -16.88 47.39 4.32
CA LEU A 219 -15.61 47.82 4.93
C LEU A 219 -15.59 47.53 6.45
N GLY A 220 -14.53 46.87 6.91
CA GLY A 220 -14.32 46.47 8.30
C GLY A 220 -15.17 45.28 8.77
N HIS A 221 -16.04 44.71 7.91
CA HIS A 221 -16.78 43.50 8.27
C HIS A 221 -15.91 42.26 8.15
N LYS A 222 -16.18 41.31 9.05
CA LYS A 222 -15.54 40.00 9.04
C LYS A 222 -16.35 39.02 8.18
N LEU A 223 -15.70 38.45 7.17
CA LEU A 223 -16.24 37.37 6.34
C LEU A 223 -15.66 36.04 6.77
N ASN A 224 -16.51 35.00 6.75
CA ASN A 224 -16.12 33.63 7.02
C ASN A 224 -16.42 32.78 5.80
N TYR A 225 -15.37 32.28 5.17
CA TYR A 225 -15.44 31.41 4.01
C TYR A 225 -15.26 29.96 4.44
N PRO A 226 -16.26 29.08 4.25
CA PRO A 226 -16.06 27.65 4.40
C PRO A 226 -15.06 27.13 3.36
N CYS A 227 -14.10 26.34 3.79
CA CYS A 227 -13.08 25.75 2.93
C CYS A 227 -13.08 24.22 3.09
N SER A 228 -12.74 23.50 2.02
CA SER A 228 -12.56 22.06 2.06
C SER A 228 -11.28 21.63 1.35
N ALA A 229 -10.49 20.77 1.97
CA ALA A 229 -9.28 20.20 1.39
C ALA A 229 -9.36 18.68 1.39
N ILE A 230 -8.79 18.04 0.37
CA ILE A 230 -8.65 16.58 0.28
C ILE A 230 -7.17 16.26 0.21
N SER A 231 -6.74 15.31 1.05
CA SER A 231 -5.36 14.82 1.07
C SER A 231 -5.38 13.33 0.79
N GLN A 232 -4.62 12.90 -0.22
CA GLN A 232 -4.44 11.50 -0.56
C GLN A 232 -2.97 11.12 -0.64
N MET A 233 -2.61 10.03 0.04
CA MET A 233 -1.23 9.56 0.29
C MET A 233 -0.37 9.26 -0.96
N TYR A 234 -0.95 9.31 -2.17
CA TYR A 234 -0.25 8.98 -3.42
C TYR A 234 -0.47 9.98 -4.56
N LEU A 235 -1.44 10.88 -4.43
CA LEU A 235 -1.84 11.86 -5.45
C LEU A 235 -2.55 12.98 -4.68
N VAL A 236 -1.92 14.14 -4.50
CA VAL A 236 -2.55 15.25 -3.77
C VAL A 236 -3.55 15.92 -4.71
N TYR A 237 -4.80 15.49 -4.66
CA TYR A 237 -5.90 16.11 -5.39
C TYR A 237 -6.75 16.96 -4.47
N TRP A 238 -6.92 18.21 -4.89
CA TRP A 238 -7.94 19.15 -4.47
C TRP A 238 -7.76 19.78 -3.08
N MET A 239 -7.01 20.89 -3.07
CA MET A 239 -7.34 21.96 -2.15
C MET A 239 -8.31 22.90 -2.85
N VAL A 240 -9.59 22.81 -2.51
CA VAL A 240 -10.55 23.84 -2.88
C VAL A 240 -10.75 24.73 -1.67
N LEU A 241 -9.86 25.71 -1.58
CA LEU A 241 -10.28 27.02 -1.09
C LEU A 241 -11.28 27.59 -2.12
N SER A 242 -12.50 27.03 -2.17
CA SER A 242 -13.66 27.79 -2.66
C SER A 242 -14.04 28.76 -1.56
N CYS A 243 -13.17 29.73 -1.31
CA CYS A 243 -13.59 30.97 -0.67
C CYS A 243 -14.28 31.78 -1.77
N LEU A 244 -15.59 31.58 -1.92
CA LEU A 244 -16.46 32.47 -2.68
C LEU A 244 -17.24 33.35 -1.70
#